data_AF-A0AAV1JYV0-F1
#
_entry.id   AF-A0AAV1JYV0-F1
#
_cell.length_a   1.000
_cell.length_b   1.000
_cell.length_c   1.000
_cell.angle_alpha   90.00
_cell.angle_beta   90.00
_cell.angle_gamma   90.00
#
_symmetry.space_group_name_H-M   'P 1'
#
loop_
_entity.id
_entity.type
_entity.pdbx_description
1 polymer ?
#
loop_
_entity_poly.entity_id
_entity_poly.type
_entity_poly.pdbx_seq_one_letter_code
_entity_poly.pdbx_strand_id
1 'polypeptide(L)'
;MNLPIQELKSRTPTHISLGDIVQYRSKNGGDAILRGRIKKMYGEIYYDVFAIDYGFIDLQVTVKNIWTCSFTYPPLAYPCRLCNIAPLNRDRTWSATVSKAMKDVVGNNNVLMIFRGRDLSGINKVNINIVPQDLATMLILAGIAIICADL
;
A
#
# COMPACT_ATOMS: atom_id res chain seq x y z
N MET A 1 3.95 -18.85 -0.60
CA MET A 1 4.48 -20.11 -0.01
C MET A 1 4.58 -19.88 1.49
N ASN A 2 3.72 -20.51 2.28
CA ASN A 2 3.74 -20.36 3.74
C ASN A 2 4.76 -21.33 4.34
N LEU A 3 5.81 -20.81 4.97
CA LEU A 3 6.75 -21.65 5.73
C LEU A 3 6.04 -22.18 6.99
N PRO A 4 6.30 -23.44 7.41
CA PRO A 4 5.82 -23.95 8.69
C PRO A 4 6.29 -23.06 9.85
N ILE A 5 5.43 -22.86 10.86
CA ILE A 5 5.74 -22.00 12.03
C ILE A 5 7.03 -22.43 12.75
N GLN A 6 7.36 -23.72 12.74
CA GLN A 6 8.57 -24.24 13.36
C GLN A 6 9.86 -23.72 12.69
N GLU A 7 9.87 -23.57 11.36
CA GLU A 7 11.01 -23.02 10.61
C GLU A 7 11.16 -21.51 10.81
N LEU A 8 10.09 -20.81 11.16
CA LEU A 8 10.15 -19.37 11.46
C LEU A 8 10.82 -19.10 12.80
N LYS A 9 10.64 -19.97 13.82
CA LYS A 9 11.21 -19.74 15.17
C LYS A 9 12.74 -19.62 15.16
N SER A 10 13.43 -20.35 14.28
CA SER A 10 14.89 -20.25 14.11
C SER A 10 15.34 -18.98 13.38
N ARG A 11 14.40 -18.20 12.84
CA ARG A 11 14.63 -16.95 12.10
C ARG A 11 14.28 -15.70 12.90
N THR A 12 14.34 -15.79 14.23
CA THR A 12 14.11 -14.62 15.09
C THR A 12 15.24 -13.61 14.87
N PRO A 13 14.94 -12.36 14.50
CA PRO A 13 15.98 -11.34 14.27
C PRO A 13 16.67 -10.98 15.58
N THR A 14 17.99 -10.80 15.54
CA THR A 14 18.79 -10.31 16.68
C THR A 14 18.72 -8.80 16.84
N HIS A 15 18.41 -8.09 15.75
CA HIS A 15 18.25 -6.63 15.70
C HIS A 15 17.23 -6.27 14.62
N ILE A 16 16.41 -5.24 14.86
CA ILE A 16 15.42 -4.73 13.91
C ILE A 16 15.58 -3.22 13.82
N SER A 17 15.69 -2.69 12.60
CA SER A 17 15.83 -1.26 12.30
C SER A 17 14.68 -0.73 11.44
N LEU A 18 14.52 0.59 11.43
CA LEU A 18 13.65 1.26 10.47
C LEU A 18 14.11 0.94 9.03
N GLY A 19 13.16 0.58 8.17
CA GLY A 19 13.42 0.24 6.78
C GLY A 19 13.75 -1.23 6.53
N ASP A 20 14.04 -2.03 7.56
CA ASP A 20 14.32 -3.45 7.40
C ASP A 20 13.15 -4.18 6.74
N ILE A 21 13.48 -5.11 5.86
CA ILE A 21 12.52 -6.04 5.27
C ILE A 21 12.48 -7.30 6.12
N VAL A 22 11.30 -7.61 6.64
CA VAL A 22 11.04 -8.73 7.55
C VAL A 22 9.93 -9.61 7.00
N GLN A 23 9.85 -10.84 7.50
CA GLN A 23 8.60 -11.60 7.46
C GLN A 23 7.85 -11.36 8.74
N TYR A 24 6.53 -11.24 8.68
CA TYR A 24 5.75 -11.03 9.89
C TYR A 24 4.34 -11.63 9.77
N ARG A 25 3.72 -11.92 10.92
CA ARG A 25 2.34 -12.37 10.98
C ARG A 25 1.42 -11.16 10.96
N SER A 26 0.66 -11.01 9.88
CA SER A 26 -0.24 -9.89 9.66
C SER A 26 -1.62 -10.16 10.22
N LYS A 27 -2.16 -9.25 11.03
CA LYS A 27 -3.55 -9.34 11.50
C LYS A 27 -4.52 -8.93 10.39
N ASN A 28 -4.16 -7.89 9.63
CA ASN A 28 -4.97 -7.38 8.52
C ASN A 28 -4.94 -8.31 7.30
N GLY A 29 -3.91 -9.15 7.17
CA GLY A 29 -3.77 -10.17 6.12
C GLY A 29 -4.35 -11.53 6.49
N GLY A 30 -5.27 -11.62 7.46
CA GLY A 30 -5.91 -12.88 7.85
C GLY A 30 -4.94 -13.87 8.50
N ASP A 31 -4.06 -13.38 9.38
CA ASP A 31 -3.02 -14.15 10.08
C ASP A 31 -1.96 -14.81 9.17
N ALA A 32 -1.88 -14.39 7.91
CA ALA A 32 -0.86 -14.84 6.97
C ALA A 32 0.54 -14.31 7.32
N ILE A 33 1.56 -15.02 6.83
CA ILE A 33 2.96 -14.57 6.90
C ILE A 33 3.26 -13.76 5.66
N LEU A 34 3.49 -12.46 5.82
CA LEU A 34 3.72 -11.52 4.73
C LEU A 34 5.15 -10.96 4.80
N ARG A 35 5.61 -10.36 3.70
CA ARG A 35 6.78 -9.49 3.73
C ARG A 35 6.37 -8.10 4.15
N GLY A 36 7.14 -7.53 5.06
CA GLY A 36 6.88 -6.23 5.65
C GLY A 36 8.13 -5.36 5.65
N ARG A 37 7.95 -4.04 5.60
CA ARG A 37 9.00 -3.06 5.86
C ARG A 37 8.70 -2.34 7.17
N ILE A 38 9.66 -2.30 8.09
CA ILE A 38 9.53 -1.57 9.35
C ILE A 38 9.38 -0.07 9.06
N LYS A 39 8.26 0.52 9.48
CA LYS A 39 7.94 1.93 9.27
C LYS A 39 8.09 2.77 10.54
N LYS A 40 7.77 2.19 11.69
CA LYS A 40 7.87 2.85 12.99
C LYS A 40 8.20 1.83 14.06
N MET A 41 8.94 2.28 15.07
CA MET A 41 9.36 1.47 16.22
C MET A 41 8.82 2.12 17.49
N TYR A 42 8.32 1.30 18.41
CA TYR A 42 7.88 1.72 19.74
C TYR A 42 8.68 0.91 20.76
N GLY A 43 9.90 1.37 21.05
CA GLY A 43 10.91 0.58 21.73
C GLY A 43 11.28 -0.66 20.93
N GLU A 44 11.64 -1.74 21.63
CA GLU A 44 12.05 -3.02 21.01
C GLU A 44 10.90 -4.04 20.90
N ILE A 45 9.70 -3.66 21.32
CA ILE A 45 8.58 -4.59 21.51
C ILE A 45 7.58 -4.54 20.36
N TYR A 46 7.24 -3.32 19.88
CA TYR A 46 6.18 -3.10 18.91
C TYR A 46 6.65 -2.29 17.70
N TYR A 47 6.12 -2.65 16.53
CA TYR A 47 6.51 -2.09 15.24
C TYR A 47 5.28 -1.83 14.37
N ASP A 48 5.25 -0.71 13.65
CA ASP A 48 4.33 -0.56 12.52
C ASP A 48 5.02 -1.10 11.28
N VAL A 49 4.34 -2.03 10.59
CA VAL A 49 4.91 -2.79 9.48
C VAL A 49 4.09 -2.57 8.23
N PHE A 50 4.73 -2.06 7.18
CA PHE A 50 4.10 -1.89 5.86
C PHE A 50 4.22 -3.17 5.03
N ALA A 51 3.09 -3.79 4.70
CA ALA A 51 3.02 -5.00 3.88
C ALA A 51 3.44 -4.67 2.43
N ILE A 52 4.72 -4.87 2.09
CA ILE A 52 5.32 -4.39 0.83
C ILE A 52 4.72 -5.00 -0.43
N ASP A 53 4.00 -6.11 -0.28
CA ASP A 53 3.35 -6.82 -1.39
C ASP A 53 1.85 -6.50 -1.51
N TYR A 54 1.28 -5.78 -0.54
CA TYR A 54 -0.17 -5.53 -0.46
C TYR A 54 -0.53 -4.05 -0.25
N GLY A 55 0.40 -3.21 0.20
CA GLY A 55 0.21 -1.76 0.29
C GLY A 55 -0.52 -1.26 1.54
N PHE A 56 -0.83 -2.11 2.52
CA PHE A 56 -1.41 -1.70 3.80
C PHE A 56 -0.39 -1.73 4.95
N ILE A 57 -0.76 -1.18 6.12
CA ILE A 57 0.06 -1.16 7.33
C ILE A 57 -0.63 -1.98 8.41
N ASP A 58 0.10 -2.89 9.06
CA ASP A 58 -0.27 -3.44 10.37
C ASP A 58 0.37 -2.59 11.46
N LEU A 59 -0.46 -2.15 12.41
CA LEU A 59 -0.02 -1.33 13.54
C LEU A 59 0.34 -2.23 14.73
N GLN A 60 1.38 -1.82 15.47
CA GLN A 60 1.78 -2.46 16.73
C GLN A 60 1.99 -3.99 16.63
N VAL A 61 2.68 -4.44 15.57
CA VAL A 61 3.14 -5.82 15.44
C VAL A 61 4.20 -6.10 16.50
N THR A 62 4.00 -7.14 17.31
CA THR A 62 4.94 -7.54 18.37
C THR A 62 6.17 -8.25 17.79
N VAL A 63 7.35 -8.07 18.38
CA VAL A 63 8.59 -8.75 17.97
C VAL A 63 8.47 -10.28 17.80
N LYS A 64 7.68 -10.96 18.63
CA LYS A 64 7.41 -12.41 18.54
C LYS A 64 6.73 -12.85 17.22
N ASN A 65 6.17 -11.90 16.48
CA ASN A 65 5.49 -12.09 15.21
C ASN A 65 6.33 -11.57 14.03
N ILE A 66 7.62 -11.32 14.24
CA ILE A 66 8.56 -10.81 13.24
C ILE A 66 9.73 -11.78 13.12
N TRP A 67 10.13 -12.05 11.87
CA TRP A 67 11.19 -12.96 11.48
C TRP A 67 12.05 -12.36 10.38
N THR A 68 13.28 -12.83 10.22
CA THR A 68 14.16 -12.38 9.12
C THR A 68 13.59 -12.76 7.76
N CYS A 69 13.72 -11.88 6.77
CA CYS A 69 13.28 -12.14 5.40
C CYS A 69 14.46 -12.55 4.52
N SER A 70 14.45 -13.80 4.04
CA SER A 70 15.45 -14.33 3.11
C SER A 70 15.12 -14.07 1.63
N PHE A 71 13.94 -13.52 1.34
CA PHE A 71 13.46 -13.34 -0.02
C PHE A 71 13.92 -12.02 -0.63
N THR A 72 14.46 -12.08 -1.85
CA THR A 72 15.11 -10.94 -2.52
C THR A 72 14.33 -10.36 -3.71
N TYR A 73 13.13 -10.89 -4.02
CA TYR A 73 12.33 -10.34 -5.12
C TYR A 73 11.81 -8.93 -4.82
N PRO A 74 11.54 -8.09 -5.83
CA PRO A 74 11.00 -6.74 -5.62
C PRO A 74 9.66 -6.73 -4.88
N PRO A 75 9.28 -5.62 -4.20
CA PRO A 75 7.93 -5.42 -3.71
C PRO A 75 6.88 -5.59 -4.81
N LEU A 76 5.74 -6.20 -4.49
CA LEU A 76 4.65 -6.39 -5.45
C LEU A 76 3.62 -5.25 -5.44
N ALA A 77 3.56 -4.46 -4.36
CA ALA A 77 2.72 -3.28 -4.28
C ALA A 77 3.54 -2.00 -4.52
N TYR A 78 3.07 -1.16 -5.43
CA TYR A 78 3.71 0.09 -5.79
C TYR A 78 2.84 1.28 -5.41
N PRO A 79 3.40 2.32 -4.78
CA PRO A 79 2.66 3.54 -4.53
C PRO A 79 2.37 4.26 -5.85
N CYS A 80 1.12 4.69 -6.02
CA CYS A 80 0.64 5.36 -7.20
C CYS A 80 -0.21 6.59 -6.84
N ARG A 81 -0.24 7.57 -7.74
CA ARG A 81 -1.18 8.70 -7.74
C ARG A 81 -1.96 8.67 -9.05
N LEU A 82 -3.28 8.84 -8.95
CA LEU A 82 -4.15 8.98 -10.12
C LEU A 82 -3.89 10.34 -10.79
N CYS A 83 -3.67 10.35 -12.11
CA CYS A 83 -3.40 11.56 -12.87
C CYS A 83 -4.63 12.46 -12.97
N ASN A 84 -4.36 13.74 -13.17
CA ASN A 84 -5.32 14.76 -13.62
C ASN A 84 -6.52 15.02 -12.70
N ILE A 85 -6.40 14.70 -11.41
CA ILE A 85 -7.51 14.78 -10.46
C ILE A 85 -7.05 15.38 -9.14
N ALA A 86 -7.92 16.19 -8.54
CA ALA A 86 -7.74 16.76 -7.22
C ALA A 86 -9.03 16.67 -6.38
N PRO A 87 -8.90 16.71 -5.04
CA PRO A 87 -10.04 16.79 -4.15
C PRO A 87 -10.81 18.11 -4.33
N LEU A 88 -12.13 18.05 -4.15
CA LEU A 88 -13.01 19.23 -4.15
C LEU A 88 -12.74 20.19 -2.99
N ASN A 89 -12.32 19.65 -1.85
CA ASN A 89 -12.21 20.41 -0.62
C ASN A 89 -11.05 21.41 -0.71
N ARG A 90 -11.27 22.63 -0.16
CA ARG A 90 -10.25 23.70 -0.14
C ARG A 90 -9.00 23.31 0.64
N ASP A 91 -9.14 22.44 1.64
CA ASP A 91 -8.05 21.89 2.44
C ASP A 91 -7.23 20.81 1.71
N ARG A 92 -7.59 20.50 0.46
CA ARG A 92 -6.97 19.49 -0.39
C ARG A 92 -7.04 18.07 0.18
N THR A 93 -8.10 17.75 0.92
CA THR A 93 -8.35 16.40 1.44
C THR A 93 -9.36 15.63 0.60
N TRP A 94 -9.10 14.34 0.38
CA TRP A 94 -10.05 13.45 -0.27
C TRP A 94 -11.19 13.09 0.68
N SER A 95 -12.43 13.23 0.23
CA SER A 95 -13.60 12.83 1.02
C SER A 95 -13.70 11.31 1.16
N ALA A 96 -14.43 10.86 2.20
CA ALA A 96 -14.76 9.45 2.36
C ALA A 96 -15.54 8.90 1.16
N THR A 97 -16.36 9.72 0.51
CA THR A 97 -17.10 9.36 -0.71
C THR A 97 -16.17 8.97 -1.86
N VAL A 98 -15.13 9.77 -2.12
CA VAL A 98 -14.14 9.43 -3.15
C VAL A 98 -13.41 8.14 -2.79
N SER A 99 -13.02 7.99 -1.53
CA SER A 99 -12.35 6.77 -1.06
C SER A 99 -13.22 5.52 -1.23
N LYS A 100 -14.53 5.64 -0.98
CA LYS A 100 -15.49 4.56 -1.21
C LYS A 100 -15.64 4.24 -2.70
N ALA A 101 -15.85 5.26 -3.54
CA ALA A 101 -15.96 5.08 -4.98
C ALA A 101 -14.72 4.40 -5.59
N MET A 102 -13.52 4.81 -5.17
CA MET A 102 -12.27 4.15 -5.55
C MET A 102 -12.30 2.66 -5.18
N LYS A 103 -12.65 2.31 -3.93
CA LYS A 103 -12.71 0.91 -3.48
C LYS A 103 -13.73 0.09 -4.25
N ASP A 104 -14.92 0.64 -4.48
CA ASP A 104 -16.00 -0.06 -5.19
C ASP A 104 -15.59 -0.38 -6.64
N VAL A 105 -14.78 0.49 -7.26
CA VAL A 105 -14.37 0.35 -8.65
C VAL A 105 -13.08 -0.43 -8.83
N VAL A 106 -12.05 -0.19 -8.01
CA VAL A 106 -10.72 -0.81 -8.19
C VAL A 106 -10.35 -1.84 -7.12
N GLY A 107 -11.07 -1.90 -6.00
CA GLY A 107 -10.60 -2.59 -4.79
C GLY A 107 -10.33 -4.09 -4.97
N ASN A 108 -11.20 -4.78 -5.71
CA ASN A 108 -11.06 -6.22 -6.00
C ASN A 108 -11.18 -6.54 -7.50
N ASN A 109 -11.09 -5.53 -8.36
CA ASN A 109 -11.29 -5.67 -9.80
C ASN A 109 -9.95 -5.62 -10.54
N ASN A 110 -9.82 -6.46 -11.56
CA ASN A 110 -8.72 -6.35 -12.51
C ASN A 110 -8.95 -5.11 -13.38
N VAL A 111 -8.06 -4.13 -13.27
CA VAL A 111 -8.13 -2.87 -14.02
C VAL A 111 -6.88 -2.67 -14.86
N LEU A 112 -7.05 -1.99 -16.01
CA LEU A 112 -5.91 -1.59 -16.82
C LEU A 112 -5.31 -0.31 -16.25
N MET A 113 -4.10 -0.41 -15.71
CA MET A 113 -3.32 0.72 -15.23
C MET A 113 -2.34 1.19 -16.32
N ILE A 114 -2.41 2.47 -16.68
CA ILE A 114 -1.49 3.09 -17.64
C ILE A 114 -0.51 3.97 -16.88
N PHE A 115 0.77 3.63 -16.94
CA PHE A 115 1.85 4.43 -16.36
C PHE A 115 2.11 5.70 -17.19
N ARG A 116 2.20 6.86 -16.51
CA ARG A 116 2.42 8.17 -17.13
C ARG A 116 3.74 8.84 -16.73
N GLY A 117 4.53 8.21 -15.87
CA GLY A 117 5.78 8.78 -15.34
C GLY A 117 5.80 8.79 -13.82
N ARG A 118 6.73 9.54 -13.23
CA ARG A 118 6.83 9.75 -11.78
C ARG A 118 6.72 11.23 -11.45
N ASP A 119 6.21 11.54 -10.26
CA ASP A 119 6.25 12.90 -9.74
C ASP A 119 7.62 13.23 -9.08
N LEU A 120 7.80 14.46 -8.62
CA LEU A 120 9.03 14.92 -7.97
C LEU A 120 9.38 14.14 -6.69
N SER A 121 8.39 13.46 -6.08
CA SER A 121 8.59 12.59 -4.91
C SER A 121 8.89 11.13 -5.28
N GLY A 122 8.94 10.82 -6.58
CA GLY A 122 9.18 9.47 -7.09
C GLY A 122 7.94 8.56 -7.09
N ILE A 123 6.74 9.08 -6.81
CA ILE A 123 5.49 8.30 -6.84
C ILE A 123 5.07 8.10 -8.30
N ASN A 124 4.61 6.90 -8.64
CA ASN A 124 4.15 6.59 -9.99
C ASN A 124 2.84 7.32 -10.30
N LYS A 125 2.81 8.07 -11.39
CA LYS A 125 1.61 8.72 -11.91
C LYS A 125 0.91 7.76 -12.88
N VAL A 126 -0.38 7.52 -12.68
CA VAL A 126 -1.12 6.51 -13.43
C VAL A 126 -2.51 6.99 -13.84
N ASN A 127 -3.00 6.51 -14.98
CA ASN A 127 -4.43 6.46 -15.27
C ASN A 127 -4.96 5.04 -15.04
N ILE A 128 -6.21 4.92 -14.65
CA ILE A 128 -6.89 3.63 -14.50
C ILE A 128 -8.04 3.61 -15.50
N ASN A 129 -7.95 2.76 -16.51
CA ASN A 129 -8.96 2.64 -17.56
C ASN A 129 -10.06 1.68 -17.14
N ILE A 130 -11.31 2.16 -17.16
CA ILE A 130 -12.52 1.39 -16.87
C ILE A 130 -13.49 1.66 -18.03
N VAL A 131 -13.44 0.78 -19.03
CA VAL A 131 -14.13 0.97 -20.32
C VAL A 131 -15.58 1.42 -20.11
N PRO A 132 -16.03 2.52 -20.75
CA PRO A 132 -15.35 3.29 -21.80
C PRO A 132 -14.50 4.50 -21.34
N GLN A 133 -14.42 4.81 -20.05
CA GLN A 133 -13.77 6.03 -19.53
C GLN A 133 -12.59 5.71 -18.60
N ASP A 134 -11.80 6.70 -18.21
CA ASP A 134 -10.84 6.51 -17.12
C ASP A 134 -11.45 6.92 -15.77
N LEU A 135 -10.91 6.35 -14.69
CA LEU A 135 -11.41 6.54 -13.33
C LEU A 135 -11.44 8.01 -12.92
N ALA A 136 -10.44 8.81 -13.33
CA ALA A 136 -10.42 10.22 -12.96
C ALA A 136 -11.60 10.96 -13.57
N THR A 137 -11.86 10.74 -14.87
CA THR A 137 -13.03 11.28 -15.56
C THR A 137 -14.33 10.87 -14.85
N MET A 138 -14.49 9.60 -14.48
CA MET A 138 -15.71 9.15 -13.79
C MET A 138 -15.93 9.85 -12.44
N LEU A 139 -14.87 10.02 -11.64
CA LEU A 139 -14.96 10.72 -10.36
C LEU A 139 -15.29 12.22 -10.52
N ILE A 140 -14.78 12.84 -11.59
CA ILE A 140 -15.06 14.23 -11.92
C ILE A 140 -16.51 14.40 -12.39
N LEU A 141 -16.99 13.53 -13.30
CA LEU A 141 -18.37 13.57 -13.78
C LEU A 141 -19.39 13.27 -12.69
N ALA A 142 -19.03 12.43 -11.71
CA ALA A 142 -19.83 12.20 -10.51
C ALA A 142 -19.86 13.41 -9.56
N GLY A 143 -19.11 14.49 -9.85
CA GLY A 143 -19.09 15.70 -9.04
C GLY A 143 -18.45 15.50 -7.67
N ILE A 144 -17.56 14.52 -7.52
CA ILE A 144 -16.86 14.21 -6.26
C ILE A 144 -15.36 14.50 -6.32
N ALA A 145 -14.86 14.96 -7.47
CA ALA A 145 -13.49 15.42 -7.68
C ALA A 145 -13.44 16.52 -8.75
N ILE A 146 -12.29 17.19 -8.88
CA ILE A 146 -12.06 18.21 -9.91
C ILE A 146 -10.86 17.83 -10.79
N ILE A 147 -10.84 18.39 -12.01
CA ILE A 147 -9.68 18.32 -12.89
C ILE A 147 -8.52 19.08 -12.25
N CYS A 148 -7.34 18.47 -12.29
CA CYS A 148 -6.08 19.12 -11.96
C CYS A 148 -5.15 18.92 -13.15
N ALA A 149 -4.50 19.96 -13.66
CA ALA A 149 -3.39 19.74 -14.59
C ALA A 149 -2.16 19.41 -13.73
N ASP A 150 -1.54 18.26 -13.96
CA ASP A 150 -0.19 18.01 -13.46
C ASP A 150 0.75 19.04 -14.12
N LEU A 151 1.12 20.11 -13.40
CA LEU A 151 2.24 20.98 -13.77
C LEU A 151 3.58 20.26 -13.57
#